data_AF-A0A7X7K9A3-F1
#
_entry.id   AF-A0A7X7K9A3-F1
#
_cell.length_a   1.000
_cell.length_b   1.000
_cell.length_c   1.000
_cell.angle_alpha   90.00
_cell.angle_beta   90.00
_cell.angle_gamma   90.00
#
_symmetry.space_group_name_H-M   'P 1'
#
loop_
_entity.id
_entity.type
_entity.pdbx_description
1 polymer ?
#
loop_
_entity_poly.entity_id
_entity_poly.type
_entity_poly.pdbx_seq_one_letter_code
_entity_poly.pdbx_strand_id
1 'polypeptide(L)'
;EIARLRERLVPYLAEQARRTIDTDRPLMRGLFFEWPSDARVWDWPLEFLLGDDLLVHPVTTGGVSTWDTYLPEGSWVDVWDGAVHDGGQVVTRAVPPAVVPVYCRADQWETLRPLFT
;
A
#
# COMPACT_ATOMS: atom_id res chain seq x y z
N GLU A 1 -3.04 18.28 -4.77
CA GLU A 1 -3.86 17.10 -4.40
C GLU A 1 -3.13 16.18 -3.44
N ILE A 2 -1.99 15.60 -3.83
CA ILE A 2 -1.15 14.74 -2.96
C ILE A 2 -0.81 15.37 -1.60
N ALA A 3 -0.50 16.67 -1.55
CA ALA A 3 -0.27 17.37 -0.28
C ALA A 3 -1.50 17.33 0.66
N ARG A 4 -2.73 17.41 0.12
CA ARG A 4 -3.95 17.31 0.93
C ARG A 4 -4.17 15.88 1.43
N LEU A 5 -3.89 14.88 0.59
CA LEU A 5 -3.89 13.48 1.02
C LEU A 5 -2.88 13.26 2.17
N ARG A 6 -1.69 13.85 2.09
CA ARG A 6 -0.70 13.78 3.16
C ARG A 6 -1.21 14.37 4.47
N GLU A 7 -1.88 15.53 4.44
CA GLU A 7 -2.51 16.12 5.63
C GLU A 7 -3.58 15.18 6.23
N ARG A 8 -4.43 14.58 5.39
CA ARG A 8 -5.44 13.60 5.85
C ARG A 8 -4.80 12.35 6.47
N LEU A 9 -3.63 11.93 6.00
CA LEU A 9 -2.91 10.76 6.54
C LEU A 9 -2.21 11.02 7.88
N VAL A 10 -2.10 12.27 8.37
CA VAL A 10 -1.36 12.59 9.60
C VAL A 10 -1.80 11.74 10.81
N PRO A 11 -3.11 11.57 11.11
CA PRO A 11 -3.55 10.74 12.23
C PRO A 11 -3.14 9.26 12.07
N TYR A 12 -3.27 8.71 10.85
CA TYR A 12 -2.85 7.35 10.53
C TYR A 12 -1.35 7.17 10.77
N LEU A 13 -0.53 8.09 10.26
CA LEU A 13 0.91 8.04 10.39
C LEU A 13 1.37 8.15 11.84
N ALA A 14 0.70 8.98 12.65
CA ALA A 14 0.99 9.12 14.07
C ALA A 14 0.73 7.80 14.82
N GLU A 15 -0.40 7.15 14.56
CA GLU A 15 -0.73 5.85 15.16
C GLU A 15 0.24 4.75 14.71
N GLN A 16 0.54 4.66 13.42
CA GLN A 16 1.47 3.65 12.90
C GLN A 16 2.92 3.89 13.38
N ALA A 17 3.33 5.14 13.57
CA ALA A 17 4.62 5.47 14.17
C ALA A 17 4.69 5.04 15.64
N ARG A 18 3.62 5.24 16.42
CA ARG A 18 3.53 4.73 17.80
C ARG A 18 3.62 3.21 17.84
N ARG A 19 2.86 2.51 16.99
CA ARG A 19 2.91 1.03 16.88
C ARG A 19 4.30 0.54 16.45
N THR A 20 4.97 1.26 15.56
CA THR A 20 6.35 0.95 15.15
C THR A 20 7.30 0.95 16.35
N ILE A 21 7.21 1.98 17.20
CA ILE A 21 8.04 2.10 18.41
C ILE A 21 7.68 1.00 19.43
N ASP A 22 6.40 0.67 19.58
CA ASP A 22 5.94 -0.29 20.58
C ASP A 22 6.22 -1.76 20.20
N THR A 23 6.41 -2.07 18.91
CA THR A 23 6.46 -3.45 18.39
C THR A 23 7.70 -3.77 17.57
N ASP A 24 8.59 -2.80 17.35
CA ASP A 24 9.76 -2.89 16.47
C ASP A 24 9.45 -3.21 14.99
N ARG A 25 8.17 -3.24 14.59
CA ARG A 25 7.77 -3.46 13.20
C ARG A 25 7.92 -2.14 12.42
N PRO A 26 8.77 -2.06 11.37
CA PRO A 26 9.07 -0.77 10.71
C PRO A 26 7.84 -0.03 10.19
N LEU A 27 7.91 1.31 10.15
CA LEU A 27 6.84 2.14 9.58
C LEU A 27 6.80 2.07 8.04
N MET A 28 7.97 2.13 7.40
CA MET A 28 8.14 1.84 5.98
C MET A 28 8.78 0.46 5.89
N ARG A 29 8.00 -0.53 5.49
CA ARG A 29 8.31 -1.94 5.76
C ARG A 29 8.32 -2.74 4.48
N GLY A 30 9.46 -3.33 4.14
CA GLY A 30 9.55 -4.28 3.04
C GLY A 30 8.62 -5.48 3.29
N LEU A 31 8.02 -6.01 2.23
CA LEU A 31 7.00 -7.06 2.35
C LEU A 31 7.51 -8.35 3.02
N PHE A 32 8.81 -8.64 2.90
CA PHE A 32 9.46 -9.80 3.55
C PHE A 32 9.33 -9.81 5.07
N PHE A 33 9.09 -8.65 5.72
CA PHE A 33 8.85 -8.60 7.17
C PHE A 33 7.55 -9.31 7.56
N GLU A 34 6.53 -9.23 6.71
CA GLU A 34 5.19 -9.76 7.01
C GLU A 34 4.97 -11.12 6.35
N TRP A 35 5.53 -11.33 5.16
CA TRP A 35 5.41 -12.58 4.40
C TRP A 35 6.79 -13.21 4.12
N PRO A 36 7.54 -13.64 5.15
CA PRO A 36 8.88 -14.18 4.98
C PRO A 36 8.92 -15.51 4.19
N SER A 37 7.80 -16.26 4.16
CA SER A 37 7.68 -17.53 3.44
C SER A 37 7.24 -17.38 1.98
N ASP A 38 6.82 -16.18 1.57
CA ASP A 38 6.42 -15.92 0.18
C ASP A 38 7.63 -15.45 -0.62
N ALA A 39 8.20 -16.35 -1.43
CA ALA A 39 9.38 -16.02 -2.22
C ALA A 39 9.15 -14.88 -3.22
N ARG A 40 7.91 -14.65 -3.67
CA ARG A 40 7.60 -13.64 -4.68
C ARG A 40 7.82 -12.22 -4.16
N VAL A 41 7.71 -11.97 -2.86
CA VAL A 41 7.93 -10.62 -2.30
C VAL A 41 9.33 -10.06 -2.59
N TRP A 42 10.31 -10.93 -2.83
CA TRP A 42 11.68 -10.54 -3.19
C TRP A 42 11.81 -10.07 -4.64
N ASP A 43 10.87 -10.47 -5.51
CA ASP A 43 10.81 -10.02 -6.91
C ASP A 43 10.22 -8.59 -7.03
N TRP A 44 9.65 -8.05 -5.95
CA TRP A 44 9.01 -6.73 -5.89
C TRP A 44 9.65 -5.80 -4.84
N PRO A 45 10.96 -5.49 -4.95
CA PRO A 45 11.73 -4.81 -3.90
C PRO A 45 11.35 -3.33 -3.68
N LEU A 46 10.57 -2.74 -4.58
CA LEU A 46 10.09 -1.36 -4.48
C LEU A 46 8.72 -1.26 -3.80
N GLU A 47 8.06 -2.39 -3.55
CA GLU A 47 6.82 -2.45 -2.79
C GLU A 47 7.10 -2.44 -1.29
N PHE A 48 6.28 -1.69 -0.56
CA PHE A 48 6.40 -1.63 0.89
C PHE A 48 5.05 -1.41 1.54
N LEU A 49 4.91 -1.86 2.79
CA LEU A 49 3.84 -1.42 3.66
C LEU A 49 4.21 -0.08 4.31
N LEU A 50 3.28 0.86 4.28
CA LEU A 50 3.28 2.06 5.10
C LEU A 50 2.39 1.79 6.32
N GLY A 51 3.01 1.48 7.46
CA GLY A 51 2.31 0.96 8.63
C GLY A 51 1.85 -0.48 8.40
N ASP A 52 0.76 -0.85 9.05
CA ASP A 52 0.20 -2.21 8.97
C ASP A 52 -0.77 -2.40 7.79
N ASP A 53 -1.33 -1.30 7.26
CA ASP A 53 -2.60 -1.36 6.52
C ASP A 53 -2.49 -0.98 5.05
N LEU A 54 -1.46 -0.23 4.63
CA LEU A 54 -1.33 0.32 3.28
C LEU A 54 -0.11 -0.27 2.55
N LEU A 55 -0.33 -1.01 1.47
CA LEU A 55 0.72 -1.39 0.50
C LEU A 55 0.89 -0.27 -0.52
N VAL A 56 2.12 0.16 -0.75
CA VAL A 56 2.47 1.23 -1.68
C VAL A 56 3.49 0.71 -2.70
N HIS A 57 3.26 0.99 -3.98
CA HIS A 57 4.21 0.67 -5.05
C HIS A 57 4.50 1.92 -5.91
N PRO A 58 5.63 2.60 -5.69
CA PRO A 58 6.01 3.78 -6.47
C PRO A 58 6.22 3.48 -7.96
N VAL A 59 5.71 4.34 -8.84
CA VAL A 59 6.00 4.28 -10.28
C VAL A 59 7.38 4.89 -10.52
N THR A 60 8.34 4.05 -10.91
CA THR A 60 9.75 4.45 -11.04
C THR A 60 10.27 4.46 -12.48
N THR A 61 9.41 4.15 -13.46
CA THR A 61 9.73 4.24 -14.89
C THR A 61 8.89 5.32 -15.56
N GLY A 62 9.54 6.19 -16.33
CA GLY A 62 8.87 7.28 -17.04
C GLY A 62 8.11 6.79 -18.28
N GLY A 63 7.01 7.48 -18.61
CA GLY A 63 6.26 7.24 -19.86
C GLY A 63 5.31 6.05 -19.85
N VAL A 64 5.13 5.39 -18.70
CA VAL A 64 4.20 4.27 -18.55
C VAL A 64 2.78 4.75 -18.26
N SER A 65 1.78 4.01 -18.75
CA SER A 65 0.36 4.27 -18.50
C SER A 65 -0.27 3.27 -17.52
N THR A 66 0.38 2.13 -17.29
CA THR A 66 -0.03 1.10 -16.33
C THR A 66 1.15 0.67 -15.47
N TRP A 67 0.84 0.13 -14.29
CA TRP A 67 1.83 -0.41 -13.37
C TRP A 67 1.31 -1.70 -12.75
N ASP A 68 2.16 -2.72 -12.73
CA ASP A 68 1.88 -4.00 -12.08
C ASP A 68 2.26 -3.91 -10.61
N THR A 69 1.44 -4.47 -9.73
CA THR A 69 1.70 -4.55 -8.31
C THR A 69 1.39 -5.95 -7.82
N TYR A 70 2.31 -6.55 -7.10
CA TYR A 70 2.08 -7.80 -6.42
C TYR A 70 1.33 -7.55 -5.11
N LEU A 71 0.25 -8.29 -4.91
CA LEU A 71 -0.50 -8.31 -3.66
C LEU A 71 -0.17 -9.62 -2.95
N PRO A 72 0.52 -9.60 -1.80
CA PRO A 72 0.73 -10.80 -0.99
C PRO A 72 -0.58 -11.40 -0.48
N GLU A 73 -0.51 -12.57 0.16
CA GLU A 73 -1.67 -13.24 0.76
C GLU A 73 -2.49 -12.29 1.65
N GLY A 74 -3.80 -12.26 1.42
CA GLY A 74 -4.75 -11.37 2.10
C GLY A 74 -5.92 -10.98 1.19
N SER A 75 -6.65 -9.93 1.60
CA SER A 75 -7.64 -9.26 0.76
C SER A 75 -7.35 -7.77 0.79
N TRP A 76 -7.41 -7.15 -0.38
CA TRP A 76 -6.90 -5.80 -0.63
C TRP A 76 -7.93 -4.95 -1.35
N VAL A 77 -7.91 -3.66 -1.12
CA VAL A 77 -8.76 -2.67 -1.77
C VAL A 77 -7.90 -1.60 -2.42
N ASP A 78 -8.05 -1.38 -3.73
CA ASP A 78 -7.45 -0.22 -4.39
C ASP A 78 -8.09 1.05 -3.81
N VAL A 79 -7.27 1.91 -3.21
CA VAL A 79 -7.77 3.08 -2.46
C VAL A 79 -8.39 4.17 -3.34
N TRP A 80 -8.23 4.07 -4.66
CA TRP A 80 -8.62 5.10 -5.62
C TRP A 80 -9.99 4.80 -6.25
N ASP A 81 -10.28 3.54 -6.58
CA ASP A 81 -11.55 3.13 -7.19
C ASP A 81 -12.38 2.20 -6.29
N GLY A 82 -11.83 1.73 -5.17
CA GLY A 82 -12.48 0.83 -4.22
C GLY A 82 -12.59 -0.61 -4.71
N ALA A 83 -11.91 -1.00 -5.79
CA ALA A 83 -11.91 -2.36 -6.29
C ALA A 83 -11.28 -3.32 -5.26
N VAL A 84 -11.94 -4.46 -5.03
CA VAL A 84 -11.45 -5.51 -4.13
C VAL A 84 -10.67 -6.52 -4.93
N HIS A 85 -9.50 -6.90 -4.41
CA HIS A 85 -8.59 -7.88 -4.98
C HIS A 85 -8.24 -8.95 -3.95
N ASP A 86 -8.25 -10.21 -4.36
CA ASP A 86 -7.64 -11.27 -3.58
C ASP A 86 -6.11 -11.13 -3.59
N GLY A 87 -5.45 -11.55 -2.52
CA GLY A 87 -4.01 -11.61 -2.44
C GLY A 87 -3.42 -12.79 -3.22
N GLY A 88 -2.09 -12.88 -3.20
CA GLY A 88 -1.31 -13.90 -3.89
C GLY A 88 -1.27 -13.75 -5.41
N GLN A 89 -1.58 -12.57 -5.95
CA GLN A 89 -1.62 -12.30 -7.39
C GLN A 89 -1.00 -10.94 -7.74
N VAL A 90 -0.72 -10.76 -9.03
CA VAL A 90 -0.31 -9.47 -9.58
C VAL A 90 -1.55 -8.78 -10.15
N VAL A 91 -1.71 -7.50 -9.81
CA VAL A 91 -2.77 -6.64 -10.33
C VAL A 91 -2.17 -5.52 -11.16
N THR A 92 -2.80 -5.20 -12.28
CA THR A 92 -2.39 -4.11 -13.16
C THR A 92 -3.38 -2.96 -13.04
N ARG A 93 -2.88 -1.74 -12.81
CA ARG A 93 -3.72 -0.54 -12.77
C ARG A 93 -3.22 0.58 -13.67
N ALA A 94 -4.10 1.47 -14.07
CA ALA A 94 -3.73 2.70 -14.75
C ALA A 94 -3.02 3.66 -13.78
N VAL A 95 -1.95 4.32 -14.25
CA VAL A 95 -1.15 5.28 -13.46
C VAL A 95 -1.04 6.63 -14.16
N PRO A 96 -2.16 7.37 -14.31
CA PRO A 96 -2.09 8.75 -14.80
C PRO A 96 -1.28 9.63 -13.82
N PRO A 97 -0.85 10.84 -14.24
CA PRO A 97 -0.17 11.77 -13.35
C PRO A 97 -0.97 11.98 -12.05
N ALA A 98 -0.28 11.92 -10.91
CA ALA A 98 -0.82 11.96 -9.54
C ALA A 98 -1.44 10.66 -8.99
N VAL A 99 -1.40 9.55 -9.72
CA VAL A 99 -1.83 8.25 -9.21
C VAL A 99 -0.61 7.35 -8.96
N VAL A 100 -0.46 6.90 -7.73
CA VAL A 100 0.49 5.85 -7.34
C VAL A 100 -0.31 4.64 -6.85
N PRO A 101 0.02 3.40 -7.28
CA PRO A 101 -0.60 2.19 -6.71
C PRO A 101 -0.50 2.18 -5.18
N VAL A 102 -1.68 2.15 -4.55
CA VAL A 102 -1.84 2.03 -3.10
C VAL A 102 -3.02 1.10 -2.86
N TYR A 103 -2.80 0.09 -2.03
CA TYR A 103 -3.81 -0.90 -1.69
C TYR A 103 -3.95 -0.96 -0.17
N CYS A 104 -5.18 -0.88 0.33
CA CYS A 104 -5.51 -1.00 1.74
C CYS A 104 -5.88 -2.46 2.04
N ARG A 105 -5.51 -2.99 3.22
CA ARG A 105 -6.10 -4.24 3.70
C ARG A 105 -7.62 -4.08 3.79
N ALA A 106 -8.38 -5.07 3.30
CA ALA A 106 -9.83 -4.96 3.16
C ALA A 106 -10.56 -4.78 4.50
N ASP A 107 -10.05 -5.36 5.59
CA ASP A 107 -10.59 -5.25 6.93
C ASP A 107 -10.41 -3.85 7.56
N GLN A 108 -9.49 -3.04 7.04
CA GLN A 108 -9.27 -1.66 7.46
C GLN A 108 -9.91 -0.62 6.52
N TRP A 109 -10.48 -1.06 5.39
CA TRP A 109 -10.92 -0.16 4.33
C TRP A 109 -12.00 0.81 4.80
N GLU A 110 -13.02 0.35 5.53
CA GLU A 110 -14.09 1.23 6.01
C GLU A 110 -13.56 2.34 6.94
N THR A 111 -12.49 2.06 7.70
CA THR A 111 -11.84 3.03 8.58
C THR A 111 -11.00 4.04 7.79
N LEU A 112 -10.26 3.58 6.77
CA LEU A 112 -9.27 4.39 6.05
C LEU A 112 -9.83 5.09 4.80
N ARG A 113 -10.93 4.61 4.24
CA ARG A 113 -11.60 5.18 3.06
C ARG A 113 -11.80 6.70 3.12
N PRO A 114 -12.25 7.32 4.24
CA PRO A 114 -12.42 8.77 4.32
C PRO A 114 -11.13 9.58 4.09
N LEU A 115 -9.95 8.96 4.21
CA LEU A 115 -8.66 9.62 3.98
C LEU A 115 -8.35 9.77 2.48
N PHE A 116 -8.99 8.97 1.63
CA PHE A 116 -8.76 8.92 0.18
C PHE A 116 -9.84 9.63 -0.63
N THR A 117 -10.98 9.96 -0.01
CA THR A 117 -12.05 10.81 -0.58
C THR A 117 -11.80 12.28 -0.32
#